data_AF-A0A0K8QGP2-F1
#
_entry.id   AF-A0A0K8QGP2-F1
#
_cell.length_a   1.000
_cell.length_b   1.000
_cell.length_c   1.000
_cell.angle_alpha   90.00
_cell.angle_beta   90.00
_cell.angle_gamma   90.00
#
_symmetry.space_group_name_H-M   'P 1'
#
loop_
_entity.id
_entity.type
_entity.pdbx_description
1 polymer ?
#
loop_
_entity_poly.entity_id
_entity_poly.type
_entity_poly.pdbx_seq_one_letter_code
_entity_poly.pdbx_strand_id
1 'polypeptide(L)'
;MGYTAQSWLVLSLTGNASDVGVTAALLFLPTLALGMFGGVLADRYPKWQVLLFGCIGWASLTGLLAALTLSQAVQAWHVQLIAAGIGTVNALCWPSQVAFIAEMVAPAQLRSAVSINSSGTQLTASVGPAIGGLLISAAGPGASFLIAAGCYAVPLVAVARVRVDELHAVPPAKAERGKMLAGLRYAVSRPDVLWPTILIALYGMFTGNISVTLAVYATSVYDSGPGGYGLLGAIVAVGSLLGALISAHLRRTRLRTLVLFAALLSALYMVSAAAPTQLVFCAVLLGIGASTLLLQTSANSTIQLAAPGGIHGRIVGIYLLAWSGGIALGGPMVGYIDQYVGPQAGMLLAGALPGIATLVIAARIGSSLPRSARSGRTPKGYPAACQQGP
;
A
#
# COMPACT_ATOMS: atom_id res chain seq x y z
N MET A 1 10.93 2.73 -5.95
CA MET A 1 11.77 3.04 -7.12
C MET A 1 11.11 2.57 -8.42
N GLY A 2 10.93 1.26 -8.65
CA GLY A 2 10.44 0.73 -9.94
C GLY A 2 9.08 1.26 -10.42
N TYR A 3 8.05 1.26 -9.56
CA TYR A 3 6.71 1.72 -9.94
C TYR A 3 6.66 3.21 -10.35
N THR A 4 7.34 4.06 -9.58
CA THR A 4 7.45 5.50 -9.83
C THR A 4 8.12 5.79 -11.17
N ALA A 5 9.20 5.06 -11.48
CA ALA A 5 9.94 5.16 -12.74
C ALA A 5 9.14 4.63 -13.94
N GLN A 6 8.43 3.51 -13.79
CA GLN A 6 7.54 2.98 -14.81
C GLN A 6 6.41 3.95 -15.13
N SER A 7 5.79 4.53 -14.09
CA SER A 7 4.70 5.48 -14.26
C SER A 7 5.13 6.70 -15.06
N TRP A 8 6.33 7.23 -14.76
CA TRP A 8 6.92 8.36 -15.50
C TRP A 8 7.27 7.99 -16.94
N LEU A 9 7.88 6.82 -17.16
CA LEU A 9 8.30 6.38 -18.49
C LEU A 9 7.09 6.19 -19.41
N VAL A 10 6.01 5.55 -18.93
CA VAL A 10 4.79 5.36 -19.72
C VAL A 10 4.18 6.71 -20.09
N LEU A 11 4.10 7.64 -19.13
CA LEU A 11 3.58 8.98 -19.41
C LEU A 11 4.45 9.71 -20.44
N SER A 12 5.78 9.61 -20.32
CA SER A 12 6.72 10.25 -21.24
C SER A 12 6.64 9.70 -22.66
N LEU A 13 6.33 8.41 -22.83
CA LEU A 13 6.23 7.74 -24.13
C LEU A 13 4.87 7.93 -24.81
N THR A 14 3.79 7.95 -24.03
CA THR A 14 2.41 7.94 -24.56
C THR A 14 1.76 9.31 -24.52
N GLY A 15 2.17 10.19 -23.60
CA GLY A 15 1.45 11.40 -23.24
C GLY A 15 0.11 11.14 -22.54
N ASN A 16 -0.26 9.87 -22.29
CA ASN A 16 -1.60 9.48 -21.86
C ASN A 16 -1.60 8.94 -20.43
N ALA A 17 -2.33 9.61 -19.53
CA ALA A 17 -2.50 9.17 -18.15
C ALA A 17 -3.25 7.83 -18.02
N SER A 18 -4.11 7.51 -19.01
CA SER A 18 -4.81 6.22 -19.08
C SER A 18 -3.85 5.04 -19.12
N ASP A 19 -2.77 5.14 -19.91
CA ASP A 19 -1.82 4.04 -20.10
C ASP A 19 -0.99 3.79 -18.84
N VAL A 20 -0.73 4.85 -18.07
CA VAL A 20 -0.13 4.76 -16.74
C VAL A 20 -1.08 4.03 -15.78
N GLY A 21 -2.38 4.36 -15.82
CA GLY A 21 -3.42 3.70 -15.05
C GLY A 21 -3.56 2.20 -15.39
N VAL A 22 -3.50 1.85 -16.68
CA VAL A 22 -3.48 0.46 -17.16
C VAL A 22 -2.21 -0.27 -16.68
N THR A 23 -1.06 0.40 -16.71
CA THR A 23 0.20 -0.16 -16.20
C THR A 23 0.12 -0.48 -14.71
N ALA A 24 -0.52 0.40 -13.92
CA ALA A 24 -0.80 0.14 -12.51
C ALA A 24 -1.73 -1.06 -12.33
N ALA A 25 -2.81 -1.15 -13.12
CA ALA A 25 -3.69 -2.31 -13.10
C ALA A 25 -2.92 -3.60 -13.38
N LEU A 26 -2.08 -3.62 -14.42
CA LEU A 26 -1.28 -4.80 -14.77
C LEU A 26 -0.27 -5.20 -13.69
N LEU A 27 0.20 -4.26 -12.87
CA LEU A 27 1.09 -4.57 -11.76
C LEU A 27 0.36 -5.27 -10.59
N PHE A 28 -0.88 -4.88 -10.31
CA PHE A 28 -1.63 -5.36 -9.13
C PHE A 28 -2.65 -6.46 -9.45
N LEU A 29 -3.20 -6.50 -10.66
CA LEU A 29 -4.19 -7.48 -11.11
C LEU A 29 -3.70 -8.94 -11.04
N PRO A 30 -2.45 -9.27 -11.41
CA PRO A 30 -1.93 -10.62 -11.22
C PRO A 30 -1.88 -11.01 -9.74
N THR A 31 -1.65 -10.06 -8.83
CA THR A 31 -1.64 -10.33 -7.39
C THR A 31 -3.04 -10.73 -6.90
N LEU A 32 -4.11 -10.14 -7.46
CA LEU A 32 -5.48 -10.54 -7.15
C LEU A 32 -5.83 -11.92 -7.70
N ALA A 33 -5.45 -12.20 -8.95
CA ALA A 33 -5.81 -13.45 -9.63
C ALA A 33 -4.96 -14.64 -9.15
N LEU A 34 -3.66 -14.41 -8.96
CA LEU A 34 -2.65 -15.45 -8.70
C LEU A 34 -2.19 -15.50 -7.23
N GLY A 35 -2.59 -14.55 -6.37
CA GLY A 35 -2.16 -14.54 -4.97
C GLY A 35 -2.51 -15.82 -4.21
N MET A 36 -3.64 -16.45 -4.54
CA MET A 36 -4.02 -17.76 -3.99
C MET A 36 -3.07 -18.88 -4.44
N PHE A 37 -2.59 -18.84 -5.69
CA PHE A 37 -1.62 -19.80 -6.21
C PHE A 37 -0.23 -19.59 -5.60
N GLY A 38 0.16 -18.34 -5.31
CA GLY A 38 1.40 -18.04 -4.59
C GLY A 38 1.48 -18.71 -3.22
N GLY A 39 0.35 -18.78 -2.50
CA GLY A 39 0.27 -19.53 -1.23
C GLY A 39 0.50 -21.04 -1.41
N VAL A 40 -0.11 -21.64 -2.44
CA VAL A 40 0.10 -23.07 -2.77
C VAL A 40 1.56 -23.33 -3.14
N LEU A 41 2.19 -22.41 -3.88
CA LEU A 41 3.59 -22.52 -4.25
C LEU A 41 4.51 -22.45 -3.02
N ALA A 42 4.20 -21.55 -2.07
CA ALA A 42 4.91 -21.42 -0.80
C ALA A 42 4.80 -22.66 0.10
N ASP A 43 3.72 -23.43 -0.03
CA ASP A 43 3.51 -24.67 0.72
C ASP A 43 4.16 -25.90 0.03
N ARG A 44 4.24 -25.90 -1.31
CA ARG A 44 4.68 -27.07 -2.09
C ARG A 44 6.18 -27.09 -2.38
N TYR A 45 6.80 -25.91 -2.51
CA TYR A 45 8.21 -25.78 -2.85
C TYR A 45 8.99 -25.15 -1.69
N PRO A 46 10.29 -25.47 -1.54
CA PRO A 46 11.13 -24.81 -0.57
C PRO A 46 11.17 -23.30 -0.86
N LYS A 47 10.85 -22.49 0.15
CA LYS A 47 10.61 -21.05 -0.01
C LYS A 47 11.84 -20.31 -0.52
N TRP A 48 13.04 -20.75 -0.14
CA TRP A 48 14.28 -20.19 -0.65
C TRP A 48 14.42 -20.32 -2.18
N GLN A 49 13.94 -21.42 -2.79
CA GLN A 49 13.96 -21.58 -4.25
C GLN A 49 12.98 -20.62 -4.92
N VAL A 50 11.77 -20.53 -4.38
CA VAL A 50 10.74 -19.60 -4.89
C VAL A 50 11.25 -18.16 -4.83
N LEU A 51 11.91 -17.78 -3.74
CA LEU A 51 12.51 -16.46 -3.58
C LEU A 51 13.69 -16.23 -4.52
N LEU A 52 14.55 -17.24 -4.73
CA LEU A 52 15.67 -17.16 -5.66
C LEU A 52 15.18 -16.90 -7.10
N PHE A 53 14.23 -17.71 -7.58
CA PHE A 53 13.63 -17.51 -8.90
C PHE A 53 12.85 -16.19 -8.99
N GLY A 54 12.22 -15.77 -7.90
CA GLY A 54 11.58 -14.46 -7.79
C GLY A 54 12.56 -13.30 -7.96
N CYS A 55 13.69 -13.32 -7.26
CA CYS A 55 14.75 -12.34 -7.41
C CYS A 55 15.30 -12.29 -8.84
N ILE A 56 15.50 -13.45 -9.48
CA ILE A 56 15.91 -13.53 -10.89
C ILE A 56 14.82 -12.92 -11.79
N GLY A 57 13.55 -13.23 -11.55
CA GLY A 57 12.42 -12.68 -12.29
C GLY A 57 12.34 -11.15 -12.20
N TRP A 58 12.40 -10.59 -10.98
CA TRP A 58 12.41 -9.14 -10.79
C TRP A 58 13.63 -8.46 -11.41
N ALA A 59 14.83 -9.04 -11.23
CA ALA A 59 16.07 -8.50 -11.79
C ALA A 59 16.06 -8.52 -13.33
N SER A 60 15.65 -9.64 -13.93
CA SER A 60 15.61 -9.80 -15.39
C SER A 60 14.57 -8.90 -16.04
N LEU A 61 13.35 -8.81 -15.50
CA LEU A 61 12.29 -7.94 -16.02
C LEU A 61 12.66 -6.45 -15.90
N THR A 62 13.21 -6.06 -14.74
CA THR A 62 13.65 -4.66 -14.53
C THR A 62 14.88 -4.35 -15.40
N GLY A 63 15.80 -5.30 -15.57
CA GLY A 63 16.98 -5.17 -16.43
C GLY A 63 16.62 -5.10 -17.91
N LEU A 64 15.64 -5.88 -18.36
CA LEU A 64 15.09 -5.80 -19.72
C LEU A 64 14.48 -4.42 -19.98
N LEU A 65 13.72 -3.89 -19.02
CA LEU A 65 13.18 -2.54 -19.12
C LEU A 65 14.28 -1.48 -19.18
N ALA A 66 15.35 -1.63 -18.39
CA ALA A 66 16.52 -0.76 -18.44
C ALA A 66 17.19 -0.81 -19.82
N ALA A 67 17.43 -2.00 -20.37
CA ALA A 67 18.04 -2.19 -21.67
C ALA A 67 17.21 -1.58 -22.81
N LEU A 68 15.89 -1.80 -22.81
CA LEU A 68 14.97 -1.20 -23.78
C LEU A 68 14.94 0.33 -23.67
N THR A 69 14.97 0.86 -22.45
CA THR A 69 14.95 2.31 -22.21
C THR A 69 16.26 2.96 -22.66
N LEU A 70 17.41 2.33 -22.38
CA LEU A 70 18.72 2.84 -22.79
C LEU A 70 18.95 2.73 -24.30
N SER A 71 18.42 1.69 -24.94
CA SER A 71 18.49 1.51 -26.40
C SER A 71 17.50 2.37 -27.19
N GLN A 72 16.67 3.18 -26.51
CA GLN A 72 15.62 4.00 -27.12
C GLN A 72 14.58 3.21 -27.95
N ALA A 73 14.56 1.87 -27.83
CA ALA A 73 13.58 1.00 -28.49
C ALA A 73 12.32 0.79 -27.64
N VAL A 74 12.23 1.45 -26.48
CA VAL A 74 11.13 1.27 -25.54
C VAL A 74 9.82 1.82 -26.09
N GLN A 75 8.75 1.05 -25.92
CA GLN A 75 7.39 1.40 -26.34
C GLN A 75 6.45 1.11 -25.17
N ALA A 76 5.29 1.77 -25.14
CA ALA A 76 4.35 1.67 -24.02
C ALA A 76 3.94 0.23 -23.68
N TRP A 77 3.69 -0.59 -24.71
CA TRP A 77 3.29 -1.99 -24.54
C TRP A 77 4.42 -2.84 -23.94
N HIS A 78 5.70 -2.53 -24.22
CA HIS A 78 6.84 -3.19 -23.55
C HIS A 78 6.78 -2.94 -22.04
N VAL A 79 6.50 -1.71 -21.61
CA VAL A 79 6.41 -1.36 -20.19
C VAL A 79 5.22 -2.06 -19.53
N GLN A 80 4.07 -2.11 -20.21
CA GLN A 80 2.86 -2.79 -19.74
C GLN A 80 3.06 -4.30 -19.59
N LEU A 81 3.67 -4.97 -20.57
CA LEU A 81 4.00 -6.40 -20.48
C LEU A 81 4.98 -6.69 -19.35
N ILE A 82 6.01 -5.86 -19.19
CA ILE A 82 6.99 -6.00 -18.12
C ILE A 82 6.33 -5.76 -16.76
N ALA A 83 5.44 -4.77 -16.63
CA ALA A 83 4.68 -4.53 -15.41
C ALA A 83 3.78 -5.73 -15.06
N ALA A 84 3.11 -6.34 -16.05
CA ALA A 84 2.35 -7.57 -15.86
C ALA A 84 3.24 -8.75 -15.40
N GLY A 85 4.44 -8.87 -15.96
CA GLY A 85 5.44 -9.84 -15.53
C GLY A 85 5.86 -9.62 -14.07
N ILE A 86 6.19 -8.39 -13.69
CA ILE A 86 6.58 -8.04 -12.32
C ILE A 86 5.42 -8.30 -11.35
N GLY A 87 4.19 -7.94 -11.73
CA GLY A 87 2.98 -8.24 -10.97
C GLY A 87 2.78 -9.74 -10.75
N THR A 88 3.07 -10.56 -11.77
CA THR A 88 3.01 -12.02 -11.68
C THR A 88 4.05 -12.57 -10.71
N VAL A 89 5.30 -12.09 -10.79
CA VAL A 89 6.36 -12.50 -9.84
C VAL A 89 5.99 -12.09 -8.42
N ASN A 90 5.45 -10.88 -8.22
CA ASN A 90 4.95 -10.42 -6.91
C ASN A 90 3.88 -11.36 -6.35
N ALA A 91 2.89 -11.72 -7.17
CA ALA A 91 1.79 -12.59 -6.77
C ALA A 91 2.27 -13.96 -6.26
N LEU A 92 3.30 -14.51 -6.90
CA LEU A 92 3.84 -15.83 -6.59
C LEU A 92 4.84 -15.81 -5.42
N CYS A 93 5.65 -14.76 -5.31
CA CYS A 93 6.78 -14.72 -4.38
C CYS A 93 6.45 -14.06 -3.03
N TRP A 94 5.50 -13.12 -3.00
CA TRP A 94 5.17 -12.39 -1.78
C TRP A 94 4.73 -13.29 -0.61
N PRO A 95 3.85 -14.31 -0.80
CA PRO A 95 3.49 -15.23 0.27
C PRO A 95 4.69 -16.02 0.80
N SER A 96 5.56 -16.48 -0.11
CA SER A 96 6.79 -17.20 0.23
C SER A 96 7.74 -16.34 1.05
N GLN A 97 7.85 -15.04 0.74
CA GLN A 97 8.71 -14.10 1.48
C GLN A 97 8.29 -13.97 2.94
N VAL A 98 6.99 -13.81 3.20
CA VAL A 98 6.47 -13.69 4.57
C VAL A 98 6.63 -15.02 5.33
N ALA A 99 6.37 -16.14 4.67
CA ALA A 99 6.49 -17.46 5.29
C ALA A 99 7.95 -17.86 5.56
N PHE A 100 8.89 -17.41 4.74
CA PHE A 100 10.32 -17.72 4.88
C PHE A 100 10.95 -17.10 6.12
N ILE A 101 10.45 -15.94 6.56
CA ILE A 101 10.88 -15.30 7.82
C ILE A 101 10.71 -16.24 9.01
N ALA A 102 9.64 -17.03 9.02
CA ALA A 102 9.38 -17.99 10.10
C ALA A 102 10.31 -19.21 10.09
N GLU A 103 10.92 -19.54 8.95
CA GLU A 103 11.91 -20.62 8.84
C GLU A 103 13.33 -20.15 9.22
N MET A 104 13.63 -18.87 9.00
CA MET A 104 14.96 -18.30 9.24
C MET A 104 15.29 -18.01 10.71
N VAL A 105 14.28 -17.96 11.59
CA VAL A 105 14.49 -17.55 12.99
C VAL A 105 13.85 -18.52 13.95
N ALA A 106 14.46 -18.66 15.13
CA ALA A 106 13.89 -19.44 16.20
C ALA A 106 12.51 -18.87 16.61
N PRO A 107 11.56 -19.71 17.06
CA PRO A 107 10.22 -19.26 17.47
C PRO A 107 10.21 -18.11 18.49
N ALA A 108 11.22 -18.07 19.37
CA ALA A 108 11.40 -17.00 20.36
C ALA A 108 11.72 -15.63 19.72
N GLN A 109 12.37 -15.62 18.56
CA GLN A 109 12.80 -14.42 17.84
C GLN A 109 11.82 -13.99 16.73
N LEU A 110 10.79 -14.82 16.43
CA LEU A 110 9.84 -14.56 15.35
C LEU A 110 9.19 -13.18 15.41
N ARG A 111 8.79 -12.73 16.61
CA ARG A 111 8.20 -11.39 16.81
C ARG A 111 9.17 -10.27 16.43
N SER A 112 10.45 -10.41 16.79
CA SER A 112 11.48 -9.44 16.43
C SER A 112 11.70 -9.42 14.91
N ALA A 113 11.80 -10.60 14.29
CA ALA A 113 12.00 -10.73 12.85
C ALA A 113 10.83 -10.15 12.03
N VAL A 114 9.58 -10.43 12.43
CA VAL A 114 8.38 -9.87 11.80
C VAL A 114 8.34 -8.33 11.97
N SER A 115 8.76 -7.82 13.13
CA SER A 115 8.86 -6.37 13.37
C SER A 115 9.90 -5.71 12.45
N ILE A 116 11.08 -6.31 12.29
CA ILE A 116 12.14 -5.82 11.40
C ILE A 116 11.65 -5.83 9.95
N ASN A 117 11.02 -6.91 9.49
CA ASN A 117 10.48 -6.99 8.14
C ASN A 117 9.40 -5.94 7.88
N SER A 118 8.48 -5.76 8.84
CA SER A 118 7.44 -4.75 8.74
C SER A 118 8.04 -3.34 8.70
N SER A 119 9.06 -3.06 9.52
CA SER A 119 9.77 -1.79 9.52
C SER A 119 10.50 -1.55 8.19
N GLY A 120 11.18 -2.57 7.66
CA GLY A 120 11.90 -2.49 6.38
C GLY A 120 10.98 -2.27 5.18
N THR A 121 9.82 -2.91 5.15
CA THR A 121 8.81 -2.70 4.10
C THR A 121 8.20 -1.29 4.16
N GLN A 122 7.89 -0.78 5.35
CA GLN A 122 7.40 0.59 5.53
C GLN A 122 8.46 1.65 5.18
N LEU A 123 9.72 1.41 5.54
CA LEU A 123 10.84 2.26 5.12
C LEU A 123 10.99 2.26 3.60
N THR A 124 10.90 1.09 2.97
CA THR A 124 10.98 0.98 1.49
C THR A 124 9.81 1.67 0.80
N ALA A 125 8.59 1.51 1.33
CA ALA A 125 7.41 2.19 0.82
C ALA A 125 7.52 3.72 0.92
N SER A 126 8.14 4.22 1.99
CA SER A 126 8.32 5.65 2.24
C SER A 126 9.49 6.23 1.44
N VAL A 127 10.68 5.64 1.54
CA VAL A 127 11.93 6.16 0.95
C VAL A 127 12.07 5.80 -0.53
N GLY A 128 11.49 4.68 -0.95
CA GLY A 128 11.63 4.15 -2.31
C GLY A 128 11.13 5.06 -3.43
N PRO A 129 9.99 5.75 -3.30
CA PRO A 129 9.56 6.76 -4.27
C PRO A 129 10.47 7.99 -4.30
N ALA A 130 10.98 8.45 -3.14
CA ALA A 130 11.87 9.60 -3.05
C ALA A 130 13.20 9.35 -3.79
N ILE A 131 13.86 8.21 -3.50
CA ILE A 131 15.09 7.83 -4.21
C ILE A 131 14.81 7.62 -5.70
N GLY A 132 13.67 7.00 -6.04
CA GLY A 132 13.26 6.81 -7.43
C GLY A 132 13.13 8.14 -8.18
N GLY A 133 12.44 9.11 -7.58
CA GLY A 133 12.28 10.46 -8.12
C GLY A 133 13.61 11.19 -8.30
N LEU A 134 14.49 11.15 -7.29
CA LEU A 134 15.82 11.75 -7.36
C LEU A 134 16.69 11.12 -8.46
N LEU A 135 16.70 9.79 -8.57
CA LEU A 135 17.45 9.08 -9.60
C LEU A 135 16.94 9.40 -11.01
N ILE A 136 15.61 9.47 -11.20
CA ILE A 136 15.01 9.85 -12.48
C ILE A 136 15.41 11.28 -12.84
N SER A 137 15.42 12.19 -11.86
CA SER A 137 15.83 13.58 -12.08
C SER A 137 17.31 13.74 -12.41
N ALA A 138 18.19 12.94 -11.78
CA ALA A 138 19.64 13.09 -11.92
C ALA A 138 20.22 12.35 -13.12
N ALA A 139 19.73 11.14 -13.39
CA ALA A 139 20.31 10.21 -14.38
C ALA A 139 19.28 9.69 -15.41
N GLY A 140 18.02 10.11 -15.32
CA GLY A 140 16.96 9.68 -16.21
C GLY A 140 16.36 8.30 -15.85
N PRO A 141 15.27 7.90 -16.55
CA PRO A 141 14.57 6.64 -16.27
C PRO A 141 15.42 5.39 -16.52
N GLY A 142 16.20 5.36 -17.61
CA GLY A 142 17.01 4.19 -17.99
C GLY A 142 18.06 3.80 -16.95
N ALA A 143 18.84 4.78 -16.48
CA ALA A 143 19.82 4.56 -15.41
C ALA A 143 19.14 4.18 -14.08
N SER A 144 17.97 4.78 -13.78
CA SER A 144 17.19 4.43 -12.61
C SER A 144 16.74 2.96 -12.61
N PHE A 145 16.30 2.43 -13.76
CA PHE A 145 15.97 1.02 -13.90
C PHE A 145 17.20 0.12 -13.79
N LEU A 146 18.34 0.52 -14.35
CA LEU A 146 19.57 -0.25 -14.26
C LEU A 146 20.05 -0.39 -12.80
N ILE A 147 20.03 0.71 -12.05
CA ILE A 147 20.33 0.71 -10.62
C ILE A 147 19.34 -0.16 -9.86
N ALA A 148 18.03 -0.03 -10.15
CA ALA A 148 17.00 -0.85 -9.53
C ALA A 148 17.20 -2.36 -9.81
N ALA A 149 17.57 -2.73 -11.04
CA ALA A 149 17.91 -4.10 -11.41
C ALA A 149 19.14 -4.60 -10.63
N GLY A 150 20.18 -3.76 -10.52
CA GLY A 150 21.39 -4.06 -9.75
C GLY A 150 21.12 -4.26 -8.25
N CYS A 151 20.17 -3.52 -7.66
CA CYS A 151 19.80 -3.70 -6.25
C CYS A 151 19.25 -5.11 -5.95
N TYR A 152 18.65 -5.80 -6.93
CA TYR A 152 18.20 -7.18 -6.75
C TYR A 152 19.36 -8.20 -6.66
N ALA A 153 20.59 -7.83 -7.00
CA ALA A 153 21.75 -8.70 -6.81
C ALA A 153 22.03 -8.99 -5.31
N VAL A 154 21.75 -8.03 -4.42
CA VAL A 154 21.94 -8.19 -2.97
C VAL A 154 21.06 -9.31 -2.40
N PRO A 155 19.71 -9.26 -2.53
CA PRO A 155 18.86 -10.35 -2.05
C PRO A 155 19.11 -11.66 -2.83
N LEU A 156 19.48 -11.60 -4.11
CA LEU A 156 19.82 -12.80 -4.88
C LEU A 156 21.02 -13.55 -4.26
N VAL A 157 22.10 -12.83 -3.95
CA VAL A 157 23.28 -13.42 -3.29
C VAL A 157 22.95 -13.86 -1.87
N ALA A 158 22.15 -13.09 -1.13
CA ALA A 158 21.74 -13.44 0.22
C ALA A 158 20.95 -14.74 0.26
N VAL A 159 19.95 -14.90 -0.61
CA VAL A 159 19.14 -16.12 -0.72
C VAL A 159 19.97 -17.29 -1.24
N ALA A 160 20.86 -17.06 -2.21
CA ALA A 160 21.76 -18.11 -2.73
C ALA A 160 22.76 -18.64 -1.68
N ARG A 161 23.05 -17.86 -0.63
CA ARG A 161 23.92 -18.26 0.49
C ARG A 161 23.19 -18.78 1.71
N VAL A 162 21.86 -18.91 1.66
CA VAL A 162 21.09 -19.50 2.76
C VAL A 162 21.54 -20.94 2.96
N ARG A 163 21.92 -21.27 4.19
CA ARG A 163 22.22 -22.63 4.60
C ARG A 163 20.92 -23.36 4.89
N VAL A 164 20.49 -24.17 3.93
CA VAL A 164 19.18 -24.85 3.98
C VAL A 164 19.08 -25.78 5.21
N ASP A 165 20.20 -26.36 5.63
CA ASP A 165 20.25 -27.29 6.78
C ASP A 165 20.03 -26.61 8.14
N GLU A 166 20.20 -25.29 8.21
CA GLU A 166 19.99 -24.49 9.44
C GLU A 166 18.56 -23.94 9.53
N LEU A 167 17.70 -24.16 8.52
CA LEU A 167 16.32 -23.68 8.51
C LEU A 167 15.44 -24.46 9.48
N HIS A 168 14.59 -23.73 10.21
CA HIS A 168 13.59 -24.34 11.07
C HIS A 168 12.41 -24.86 10.25
N ALA A 169 12.14 -26.16 10.34
CA ALA A 169 10.96 -26.75 9.72
C ALA A 169 9.68 -26.20 10.37
N VAL A 170 8.91 -25.42 9.61
CA VAL A 170 7.57 -24.99 10.01
C VAL A 170 6.57 -25.98 9.42
N PRO A 171 5.74 -26.67 10.23
CA PRO A 171 4.73 -27.57 9.70
C PRO A 171 3.82 -26.82 8.72
N PRO A 172 3.52 -27.39 7.53
CA PRO A 172 2.60 -26.76 6.60
C PRO A 172 1.26 -26.52 7.29
N ALA A 173 0.76 -25.29 7.22
CA ALA A 173 -0.57 -24.99 7.73
C ALA A 173 -1.57 -25.84 6.93
N LYS A 174 -2.44 -26.59 7.60
CA LYS A 174 -3.46 -27.41 6.90
C LYS A 174 -4.30 -26.51 5.99
N ALA A 175 -4.15 -26.70 4.67
CA ALA A 175 -4.94 -26.02 3.65
C ALA A 175 -6.39 -26.56 3.67
N GLU A 176 -7.21 -26.01 4.56
CA GLU A 176 -8.62 -26.37 4.64
C GLU A 176 -9.45 -25.54 3.65
N ARG A 177 -9.71 -26.14 2.48
CA ARG A 177 -10.69 -25.65 1.49
C ARG A 177 -12.05 -25.43 2.19
N GLY A 178 -12.64 -24.25 2.02
CA GLY A 178 -13.93 -23.88 2.62
C GLY A 178 -13.87 -22.85 3.76
N LYS A 179 -12.72 -22.69 4.43
CA LYS A 179 -12.58 -21.70 5.52
C LYS A 179 -12.33 -20.25 5.04
N MET A 180 -12.02 -20.04 3.75
CA MET A 180 -11.87 -18.68 3.16
C MET A 180 -13.22 -17.97 3.06
N LEU A 181 -14.27 -18.67 2.63
CA LEU A 181 -15.65 -18.18 2.66
C LEU A 181 -16.11 -17.87 4.10
N ALA A 182 -15.66 -18.65 5.09
CA ALA A 182 -15.94 -18.37 6.50
C ALA A 182 -15.26 -17.07 6.98
N GLY A 183 -14.04 -16.78 6.51
CA GLY A 183 -13.37 -15.49 6.76
C GLY A 183 -14.10 -14.31 6.13
N LEU A 184 -14.57 -14.46 4.89
CA LEU A 184 -15.37 -13.44 4.19
C LEU A 184 -16.71 -13.22 4.89
N ARG A 185 -17.43 -14.30 5.23
CA ARG A 185 -18.68 -14.24 5.98
C ARG A 185 -18.49 -13.55 7.34
N TYR A 186 -17.39 -13.84 8.03
CA TYR A 186 -17.05 -13.18 9.29
C TYR A 186 -16.80 -11.68 9.08
N ALA A 187 -16.00 -11.31 8.09
CA ALA A 187 -15.70 -9.91 7.76
C ALA A 187 -16.98 -9.13 7.45
N VAL A 188 -17.91 -9.72 6.70
CA VAL A 188 -19.20 -9.10 6.37
C VAL A 188 -20.14 -9.03 7.58
N SER A 189 -20.10 -10.01 8.48
CA SER A 189 -20.96 -10.04 9.68
C SER A 189 -20.53 -9.09 10.80
N ARG A 190 -19.27 -8.64 10.81
CA ARG A 190 -18.70 -7.77 11.85
C ARG A 190 -18.51 -6.35 11.31
N PRO A 191 -19.33 -5.37 11.73
CA PRO A 191 -19.17 -3.98 11.31
C PRO A 191 -17.77 -3.42 11.58
N ASP A 192 -17.13 -3.88 12.66
CA ASP A 192 -15.77 -3.45 13.05
C ASP A 192 -14.68 -3.88 12.06
N VAL A 193 -14.95 -4.87 11.20
CA VAL A 193 -14.05 -5.33 10.13
C VAL A 193 -14.54 -4.85 8.77
N LEU A 194 -15.85 -4.89 8.53
CA LEU A 194 -16.45 -4.48 7.26
C LEU A 194 -16.16 -3.01 6.92
N TRP A 195 -16.39 -2.09 7.85
CA TRP A 195 -16.25 -0.65 7.57
C TRP A 195 -14.80 -0.23 7.28
N PRO A 196 -13.78 -0.65 8.06
CA PRO A 196 -12.38 -0.42 7.70
C PRO A 196 -11.99 -1.03 6.35
N THR A 197 -12.52 -2.21 6.02
CA THR A 197 -12.23 -2.89 4.75
C THR A 197 -12.82 -2.14 3.55
N ILE A 198 -14.06 -1.64 3.67
CA ILE A 198 -14.68 -0.81 2.62
C ILE A 198 -13.94 0.52 2.46
N LEU A 199 -13.59 1.18 3.58
CA LEU A 199 -12.83 2.42 3.55
C LEU A 199 -11.49 2.23 2.83
N ILE A 200 -10.71 1.21 3.23
CA ILE A 200 -9.41 1.01 2.61
C ILE A 200 -9.53 0.63 1.13
N ALA A 201 -10.56 -0.11 0.72
CA ALA A 201 -10.82 -0.39 -0.68
C ALA A 201 -11.08 0.88 -1.50
N LEU A 202 -11.96 1.75 -0.99
CA LEU A 202 -12.32 3.01 -1.68
C LEU A 202 -11.14 3.99 -1.75
N TYR A 203 -10.41 4.17 -0.64
CA TYR A 203 -9.20 4.99 -0.67
C TYR A 203 -8.10 4.33 -1.52
N GLY A 204 -7.97 3.00 -1.51
CA GLY A 204 -7.04 2.30 -2.41
C GLY A 204 -7.36 2.55 -3.88
N MET A 205 -8.64 2.60 -4.22
CA MET A 205 -9.13 2.85 -5.56
C MET A 205 -8.79 4.24 -6.07
N PHE A 206 -9.15 5.28 -5.33
CA PHE A 206 -8.98 6.65 -5.83
C PHE A 206 -7.66 7.30 -5.42
N THR A 207 -7.12 6.94 -4.26
CA THR A 207 -5.96 7.57 -3.65
C THR A 207 -4.68 6.77 -3.86
N GLY A 208 -4.79 5.45 -4.06
CA GLY A 208 -3.65 4.54 -4.16
C GLY A 208 -2.78 4.74 -5.41
N ASN A 209 -3.30 5.45 -6.42
CA ASN A 209 -2.60 5.75 -7.68
C ASN A 209 -2.04 7.18 -7.74
N ILE A 210 -1.71 7.79 -6.60
CA ILE A 210 -1.18 9.16 -6.54
C ILE A 210 0.03 9.40 -7.47
N SER A 211 0.85 8.37 -7.74
CA SER A 211 1.96 8.49 -8.69
C SER A 211 1.52 8.83 -10.12
N VAL A 212 0.34 8.38 -10.56
CA VAL A 212 -0.22 8.72 -11.87
C VAL A 212 -0.58 10.20 -11.92
N THR A 213 -1.37 10.65 -10.94
CA THR A 213 -1.79 12.05 -10.84
C THR A 213 -0.62 13.00 -10.67
N LEU A 214 0.39 12.64 -9.86
CA LEU A 214 1.62 13.45 -9.73
C LEU A 214 2.41 13.55 -11.03
N ALA A 215 2.46 12.47 -11.82
CA ALA A 215 3.14 12.49 -13.11
C ALA A 215 2.46 13.48 -14.06
N VAL A 216 1.12 13.46 -14.12
CA VAL A 216 0.32 14.41 -14.91
C VAL A 216 0.52 15.85 -14.43
N TYR A 217 0.43 16.12 -13.12
CA TYR A 217 0.67 17.46 -12.57
C TYR A 217 2.07 18.01 -12.91
N ALA A 218 3.10 17.15 -12.85
CA ALA A 218 4.46 17.55 -13.16
C ALA A 218 4.65 17.89 -14.65
N THR A 219 3.95 17.20 -15.55
CA THR A 219 4.07 17.40 -17.00
C THR A 219 3.12 18.44 -17.59
N SER A 220 1.89 18.57 -17.07
CA SER A 220 0.83 19.34 -17.75
C SER A 220 0.33 20.55 -16.95
N VAL A 221 0.65 20.65 -15.65
CA VAL A 221 0.20 21.77 -14.81
C VAL A 221 1.35 22.70 -14.44
N TYR A 222 2.49 22.13 -14.04
CA TYR A 222 3.64 22.92 -13.58
C TYR A 222 4.83 22.94 -14.54
N ASP A 223 4.76 22.24 -15.68
CA ASP A 223 5.84 22.09 -16.68
C ASP A 223 7.23 21.83 -16.06
N SER A 224 7.25 21.15 -14.91
CA SER A 224 8.45 21.00 -14.08
C SER A 224 9.30 19.78 -14.51
N GLY A 225 8.85 19.03 -15.51
CA GLY A 225 9.54 17.88 -16.07
C GLY A 225 9.81 16.75 -15.06
N PRO A 226 10.79 15.87 -15.35
CA PRO A 226 11.14 14.73 -14.49
C PRO A 226 11.58 15.15 -13.07
N GLY A 227 12.25 16.30 -12.96
CA GLY A 227 12.69 16.85 -11.68
C GLY A 227 11.53 17.25 -10.78
N GLY A 228 10.50 17.89 -11.34
CA GLY A 228 9.26 18.20 -10.63
C GLY A 228 8.55 16.97 -10.11
N TYR A 229 8.38 15.95 -10.95
CA TYR A 229 7.77 14.68 -10.54
C TYR A 229 8.53 14.02 -9.37
N GLY A 230 9.86 14.01 -9.45
CA GLY A 230 10.71 13.49 -8.38
C GLY A 230 10.56 14.27 -7.07
N LEU A 231 10.49 15.59 -7.14
CA LEU A 231 10.29 16.48 -5.99
C LEU A 231 8.91 16.25 -5.34
N LEU A 232 7.84 16.17 -6.13
CA LEU A 232 6.50 15.91 -5.63
C LEU A 232 6.42 14.53 -4.95
N GLY A 233 7.03 13.51 -5.57
CA GLY A 233 7.14 12.17 -4.97
C GLY A 233 7.93 12.16 -3.67
N ALA A 234 9.02 12.93 -3.58
CA ALA A 234 9.82 13.08 -2.37
C ALA A 234 9.05 13.76 -1.23
N ILE A 235 8.22 14.76 -1.53
CA ILE A 235 7.39 15.44 -0.53
C ILE A 235 6.34 14.48 0.05
N VAL A 236 5.68 13.69 -0.79
CA VAL A 236 4.72 12.66 -0.32
C VAL A 236 5.43 11.61 0.55
N ALA A 237 6.65 11.23 0.19
CA ALA A 237 7.48 10.33 0.98
C ALA A 237 7.82 10.92 2.37
N VAL A 238 8.24 12.18 2.44
CA VAL A 238 8.51 12.88 3.70
C VAL A 238 7.23 12.97 4.55
N GLY A 239 6.10 13.30 3.94
CA GLY A 239 4.79 13.26 4.59
C GLY A 239 4.48 11.88 5.19
N SER A 240 4.71 10.82 4.41
CA SER A 240 4.49 9.44 4.86
C SER A 240 5.37 9.08 6.06
N LEU A 241 6.65 9.49 6.07
CA LEU A 241 7.53 9.30 7.23
C LEU A 241 7.01 10.00 8.48
N LEU A 242 6.50 11.23 8.35
CA LEU A 242 5.86 11.95 9.47
C LEU A 242 4.61 11.20 9.95
N GLY A 243 3.79 10.70 9.04
CA GLY A 243 2.64 9.83 9.35
C GLY A 243 3.06 8.56 10.10
N ALA A 244 4.20 7.96 9.75
CA ALA A 244 4.72 6.76 10.39
C ALA A 244 5.13 7.05 11.84
N LEU A 245 5.87 8.15 12.04
CA LEU A 245 6.30 8.60 13.36
C LEU A 245 5.10 8.92 14.25
N ILE A 246 4.10 9.64 13.73
CA ILE A 246 2.85 9.92 14.45
C ILE A 246 2.15 8.60 14.81
N SER A 247 2.06 7.66 13.85
CA SER A 247 1.42 6.37 14.08
C SER A 247 2.09 5.54 15.16
N ALA A 248 3.43 5.61 15.28
CA ALA A 248 4.17 4.90 16.32
C ALA A 248 3.81 5.36 17.75
N HIS A 249 3.35 6.60 17.90
CA HIS A 249 2.94 7.16 19.20
C HIS A 249 1.46 6.88 19.54
N LEU A 250 0.67 6.38 18.58
CA LEU A 250 -0.74 6.06 18.79
C LEU A 250 -0.89 4.67 19.45
N ARG A 251 -1.04 4.65 20.78
CA ARG A 251 -1.15 3.39 21.56
C ARG A 251 -2.39 2.54 21.25
N ARG A 252 -3.50 3.14 20.81
CA ARG A 252 -4.73 2.43 20.40
C ARG A 252 -5.46 3.23 19.32
N THR A 253 -5.63 2.64 18.15
CA THR A 253 -6.48 3.21 17.09
C THR A 253 -7.90 2.71 17.30
N ARG A 254 -8.84 3.65 17.46
CA ARG A 254 -10.28 3.34 17.45
C ARG A 254 -10.83 3.63 16.06
N LEU A 255 -11.97 3.03 15.73
CA LEU A 255 -12.68 3.30 14.47
C LEU A 255 -12.95 4.81 14.25
N ARG A 256 -13.15 5.58 15.33
CA ARG A 256 -13.26 7.05 15.25
C ARG A 256 -11.99 7.74 14.74
N THR A 257 -10.82 7.28 15.20
CA THR A 257 -9.52 7.81 14.75
C THR A 257 -9.29 7.48 13.28
N LEU A 258 -9.69 6.28 12.85
CA LEU A 258 -9.64 5.87 11.44
C LEU A 258 -10.48 6.80 10.55
N VAL A 259 -11.73 7.06 10.95
CA VAL A 259 -12.65 7.95 10.23
C VAL A 259 -12.11 9.38 10.20
N LEU A 260 -11.46 9.85 11.26
CA LEU A 260 -10.85 11.18 11.30
C LEU A 260 -9.67 11.30 10.31
N PHE A 261 -8.79 10.30 10.24
CA PHE A 261 -7.71 10.29 9.26
C PHE A 261 -8.22 10.15 7.82
N ALA A 262 -9.27 9.36 7.60
CA ALA A 262 -9.94 9.29 6.30
C ALA A 262 -10.51 10.66 5.91
N ALA A 263 -11.26 11.31 6.80
CA ALA A 263 -11.84 12.63 6.55
C ALA A 263 -10.76 13.69 6.28
N LEU A 264 -9.66 13.67 7.04
CA LEU A 264 -8.51 14.55 6.80
C LEU A 264 -7.91 14.32 5.41
N LEU A 265 -7.69 13.05 5.03
CA LEU A 265 -7.14 12.70 3.72
C LEU A 265 -8.05 13.17 2.58
N SER A 266 -9.36 12.92 2.69
CA SER A 266 -10.37 13.40 1.74
C SER A 266 -10.35 14.92 1.60
N ALA A 267 -10.33 15.66 2.71
CA ALA A 267 -10.26 17.11 2.70
C ALA A 267 -8.98 17.61 2.02
N LEU A 268 -7.83 17.00 2.30
CA LEU A 268 -6.56 17.39 1.69
C LEU A 268 -6.55 17.18 0.17
N TYR A 269 -7.15 16.09 -0.33
CA TYR A 269 -7.32 15.88 -1.77
C TYR A 269 -8.25 16.90 -2.45
N MET A 270 -9.31 17.30 -1.76
CA MET A 270 -10.19 18.36 -2.26
C MET A 270 -9.49 19.72 -2.26
N VAL A 271 -8.69 20.02 -1.23
CA VAL A 271 -7.90 21.25 -1.16
C VAL A 271 -6.79 21.26 -2.22
N SER A 272 -6.15 20.12 -2.50
CA SER A 272 -5.11 20.05 -3.54
C SER A 272 -5.65 20.31 -4.94
N ALA A 273 -6.91 19.94 -5.21
CA ALA A 273 -7.57 20.25 -6.48
C ALA A 273 -7.72 21.76 -6.72
N ALA A 274 -7.83 22.56 -5.65
CA ALA A 274 -7.97 24.02 -5.71
C ALA A 274 -6.66 24.77 -5.43
N ALA A 275 -5.51 24.09 -5.35
CA ALA A 275 -4.25 24.71 -5.00
C ALA A 275 -3.78 25.69 -6.10
N PRO A 276 -3.62 26.99 -5.80
CA PRO A 276 -3.32 28.00 -6.81
C PRO A 276 -1.84 28.05 -7.22
N THR A 277 -0.94 27.53 -6.38
CA THR A 277 0.51 27.55 -6.63
C THR A 277 1.15 26.21 -6.29
N GLN A 278 2.28 25.91 -6.95
CA GLN A 278 3.06 24.70 -6.70
C GLN A 278 3.52 24.59 -5.24
N LEU A 279 3.80 25.72 -4.58
CA LEU A 279 4.24 25.77 -3.18
C LEU A 279 3.12 25.35 -2.22
N VAL A 280 1.89 25.82 -2.46
CA VAL A 280 0.69 25.38 -1.71
C VAL A 280 0.41 23.90 -1.97
N PHE A 281 0.54 23.46 -3.22
CA PHE A 281 0.37 22.05 -3.59
C PHE A 281 1.36 21.14 -2.86
N CYS A 282 2.64 21.51 -2.84
CA CYS A 282 3.68 20.83 -2.08
C CYS A 282 3.35 20.73 -0.58
N ALA A 283 2.88 21.81 0.05
CA ALA A 283 2.49 21.78 1.45
C ALA A 283 1.33 20.80 1.72
N VAL A 284 0.34 20.76 0.82
CA VAL A 284 -0.81 19.84 0.91
C VAL A 284 -0.39 18.39 0.68
N LEU A 285 0.53 18.12 -0.26
CA LEU A 285 1.06 16.78 -0.54
C LEU A 285 1.75 16.14 0.67
N LEU A 286 2.42 16.94 1.49
CA LEU A 286 3.02 16.47 2.74
C LEU A 286 1.93 15.96 3.70
N GLY A 287 0.83 16.68 3.82
CA GLY A 287 -0.35 16.24 4.57
C GLY A 287 -1.00 14.98 3.99
N ILE A 288 -1.07 14.89 2.66
CA ILE A 288 -1.63 13.72 1.95
C ILE A 288 -0.81 12.47 2.26
N GLY A 289 0.52 12.55 2.16
CA GLY A 289 1.41 11.43 2.51
C GLY A 289 1.23 10.98 3.96
N ALA A 290 1.21 11.94 4.90
CA ALA A 290 1.03 11.64 6.32
C ALA A 290 -0.32 10.96 6.61
N SER A 291 -1.40 11.53 6.07
CA SER A 291 -2.77 11.05 6.29
C SER A 291 -3.01 9.70 5.63
N THR A 292 -2.40 9.45 4.47
CA THR A 292 -2.47 8.16 3.78
C THR A 292 -1.85 7.04 4.61
N LEU A 293 -0.66 7.27 5.18
CA LEU A 293 0.00 6.25 5.99
C LEU A 293 -0.69 6.04 7.34
N LEU A 294 -1.19 7.12 7.96
CA LEU A 294 -1.98 7.04 9.19
C LEU A 294 -3.26 6.24 8.99
N LEU A 295 -3.96 6.45 7.86
CA LEU A 295 -5.15 5.70 7.48
C LEU A 295 -4.82 4.21 7.30
N GLN A 296 -3.81 3.87 6.49
CA GLN A 296 -3.40 2.48 6.26
C GLN A 296 -3.00 1.78 7.56
N THR A 297 -2.16 2.41 8.38
CA THR A 297 -1.65 1.80 9.61
C THR A 297 -2.78 1.61 10.63
N SER A 298 -3.68 2.60 10.74
CA SER A 298 -4.85 2.51 11.61
C SER A 298 -5.83 1.44 11.15
N ALA A 299 -6.09 1.32 9.84
CA ALA A 299 -6.98 0.31 9.27
C ALA A 299 -6.42 -1.09 9.54
N ASN A 300 -5.15 -1.30 9.20
CA ASN A 300 -4.46 -2.57 9.41
C ASN A 300 -4.48 -2.99 10.88
N SER A 301 -4.16 -2.07 11.80
CA SER A 301 -4.18 -2.35 13.25
C SER A 301 -5.59 -2.66 13.77
N THR A 302 -6.61 -1.94 13.32
CA THR A 302 -8.00 -2.15 13.74
C THR A 302 -8.48 -3.54 13.30
N ILE A 303 -8.20 -3.90 12.04
CA ILE A 303 -8.58 -5.17 11.44
C ILE A 303 -7.84 -6.34 12.13
N GLN A 304 -6.54 -6.16 12.42
CA GLN A 304 -5.73 -7.16 13.12
C GLN A 304 -6.23 -7.41 14.56
N LEU A 305 -6.62 -6.36 15.29
CA LEU A 305 -7.12 -6.46 16.66
C LEU A 305 -8.55 -7.03 16.74
N ALA A 306 -9.37 -6.82 15.71
CA ALA A 306 -10.73 -7.37 15.63
C ALA A 306 -10.77 -8.86 15.28
N ALA A 307 -9.64 -9.43 14.83
CA ALA A 307 -9.55 -10.80 14.35
C ALA A 307 -9.27 -11.83 15.49
N PRO A 308 -10.18 -12.79 15.74
CA PRO A 308 -9.92 -13.92 16.63
C PRO A 308 -8.73 -14.77 16.17
N GLY A 309 -7.99 -15.36 17.11
CA GLY A 309 -6.72 -16.07 16.87
C GLY A 309 -6.75 -17.22 15.84
N GLY A 310 -7.92 -17.73 15.46
CA GLY A 310 -8.07 -18.78 14.43
C GLY A 310 -8.36 -18.29 13.00
N ILE A 311 -8.63 -17.00 12.79
CA ILE A 311 -8.98 -16.43 11.47
C ILE A 311 -8.17 -15.18 11.09
N HIS A 312 -7.14 -14.85 11.88
CA HIS A 312 -6.30 -13.66 11.72
C HIS A 312 -5.72 -13.51 10.31
N GLY A 313 -5.01 -14.53 9.80
CA GLY A 313 -4.41 -14.48 8.46
C GLY A 313 -5.43 -14.31 7.33
N ARG A 314 -6.67 -14.78 7.52
CA ARG A 314 -7.75 -14.64 6.51
C ARG A 314 -8.28 -13.21 6.45
N ILE A 315 -8.46 -12.60 7.61
CA ILE A 315 -8.93 -11.22 7.72
C ILE A 315 -7.87 -10.25 7.18
N VAL A 316 -6.59 -10.48 7.50
CA VAL A 316 -5.47 -9.71 6.92
C VAL A 316 -5.38 -9.92 5.40
N GLY A 317 -5.61 -11.14 4.91
CA GLY A 317 -5.68 -11.42 3.47
C GLY A 317 -6.80 -10.63 2.77
N ILE A 318 -8.00 -10.56 3.36
CA ILE A 318 -9.12 -9.76 2.84
C ILE A 318 -8.75 -8.27 2.79
N TYR A 319 -8.09 -7.75 3.83
CA TYR A 319 -7.58 -6.38 3.84
C TYR A 319 -6.61 -6.10 2.70
N LEU A 320 -5.63 -6.99 2.49
CA LEU A 320 -4.65 -6.84 1.41
C LEU A 320 -5.31 -6.92 0.03
N LEU A 321 -6.29 -7.82 -0.15
CA LEU A 321 -7.08 -7.91 -1.39
C LEU A 321 -7.93 -6.67 -1.63
N ALA A 322 -8.55 -6.12 -0.59
CA ALA A 322 -9.33 -4.89 -0.67
C ALA A 322 -8.46 -3.69 -1.07
N TRP A 323 -7.29 -3.55 -0.46
CA TRP A 323 -6.34 -2.47 -0.78
C TRP A 323 -5.74 -2.60 -2.18
N SER A 324 -5.14 -3.75 -2.49
CA SER A 324 -4.51 -3.99 -3.79
C SER A 324 -5.53 -4.03 -4.93
N GLY A 325 -6.72 -4.58 -4.68
CA GLY A 325 -7.82 -4.61 -5.64
C GLY A 325 -8.40 -3.23 -5.90
N GLY A 326 -8.48 -2.39 -4.86
CA GLY A 326 -8.74 -0.97 -5.01
C GLY A 326 -7.76 -0.36 -6.00
N ILE A 327 -6.45 -0.45 -5.73
CA ILE A 327 -5.42 0.15 -6.60
C ILE A 327 -5.52 -0.37 -8.05
N ALA A 328 -5.72 -1.68 -8.24
CA ALA A 328 -5.80 -2.29 -9.56
C ALA A 328 -7.00 -1.78 -10.38
N LEU A 329 -8.18 -1.70 -9.76
CA LEU A 329 -9.40 -1.22 -10.41
C LEU A 329 -9.41 0.30 -10.57
N GLY A 330 -8.82 1.00 -9.60
CA GLY A 330 -8.73 2.44 -9.55
C GLY A 330 -7.76 3.04 -10.55
N GLY A 331 -6.66 2.35 -10.87
CA GLY A 331 -5.62 2.84 -11.79
C GLY A 331 -6.19 3.31 -13.12
N PRO A 332 -6.89 2.46 -13.90
CA PRO A 332 -7.48 2.85 -15.17
C PRO A 332 -8.54 3.94 -15.03
N MET A 333 -9.35 3.90 -13.96
CA MET A 333 -10.40 4.89 -13.73
C MET A 333 -9.82 6.28 -13.44
N VAL A 334 -8.85 6.38 -12.54
CA VAL A 334 -8.16 7.62 -12.21
C VAL A 334 -7.37 8.12 -13.43
N GLY A 335 -6.67 7.24 -14.14
CA GLY A 335 -5.95 7.61 -15.37
C GLY A 335 -6.87 8.16 -16.46
N TYR A 336 -8.06 7.58 -16.64
CA TYR A 336 -9.06 8.08 -17.58
C TYR A 336 -9.62 9.45 -17.16
N ILE A 337 -9.94 9.63 -15.87
CA ILE A 337 -10.42 10.92 -15.33
C ILE A 337 -9.35 12.00 -15.50
N ASP A 338 -8.11 11.71 -15.13
CA ASP A 338 -6.99 12.66 -15.22
C ASP A 338 -6.73 13.11 -16.67
N GLN A 339 -6.94 12.21 -17.65
CA GLN A 339 -6.73 12.52 -19.08
C GLN A 339 -7.87 13.35 -19.68
N TYR A 340 -9.13 13.00 -19.44
CA TYR A 340 -10.26 13.61 -20.15
C TYR A 340 -10.93 14.76 -19.40
N VAL A 341 -10.94 14.71 -18.07
CA VAL A 341 -11.58 15.73 -17.23
C VAL A 341 -10.54 16.68 -16.65
N GLY A 342 -9.31 16.19 -16.50
CA GLY A 342 -8.15 16.95 -16.01
C GLY A 342 -7.73 16.53 -14.60
N PRO A 343 -6.47 16.79 -14.24
CA PRO A 343 -5.88 16.30 -13.00
C PRO A 343 -6.48 16.94 -11.73
N GLN A 344 -7.00 18.18 -11.82
CA GLN A 344 -7.74 18.80 -10.70
C GLN A 344 -9.04 18.05 -10.40
N ALA A 345 -9.77 17.63 -11.43
CA ALA A 345 -11.00 16.87 -11.28
C ALA A 345 -10.72 15.46 -10.71
N GLY A 346 -9.61 14.84 -11.13
CA GLY A 346 -9.12 13.59 -10.55
C GLY A 346 -8.88 13.68 -9.05
N MET A 347 -8.15 14.71 -8.59
CA MET A 347 -7.95 14.93 -7.16
C MET A 347 -9.24 15.24 -6.41
N LEU A 348 -10.13 16.03 -6.99
CA LEU A 348 -11.41 16.36 -6.37
C LEU A 348 -12.28 15.11 -6.21
N LEU A 349 -12.38 14.27 -7.24
CA LEU A 349 -13.10 13.00 -7.18
C LEU A 349 -12.45 12.00 -6.21
N ALA A 350 -11.11 11.98 -6.16
CA ALA A 350 -10.37 11.14 -5.24
C ALA A 350 -10.53 11.55 -3.77
N GLY A 351 -10.83 12.81 -3.49
CA GLY A 351 -11.26 13.27 -2.18
C GLY A 351 -12.74 13.03 -1.93
N ALA A 352 -13.61 13.43 -2.86
CA ALA A 352 -15.06 13.48 -2.67
C ALA A 352 -15.70 12.09 -2.53
N LEU A 353 -15.36 11.13 -3.40
CA LEU A 353 -16.02 9.81 -3.40
C LEU A 353 -15.68 9.00 -2.13
N PRO A 354 -14.41 8.84 -1.72
CA PRO A 354 -14.08 8.22 -0.44
C PRO A 354 -14.54 9.07 0.76
N GLY A 355 -14.59 10.40 0.61
CA GLY A 355 -15.11 11.33 1.62
C GLY A 355 -16.59 11.10 1.95
N ILE A 356 -17.43 10.92 0.93
CA ILE A 356 -18.85 10.60 1.11
C ILE A 356 -19.01 9.28 1.87
N ALA A 357 -18.26 8.24 1.49
CA ALA A 357 -18.28 6.98 2.21
C ALA A 357 -17.82 7.14 3.67
N THR A 358 -16.81 7.98 3.91
CA THR A 358 -16.33 8.31 5.25
C THR A 358 -17.41 8.99 6.09
N LEU A 359 -18.15 9.94 5.52
CA LEU A 359 -19.27 10.63 6.18
C LEU A 359 -20.43 9.69 6.49
N VAL A 360 -20.78 8.81 5.56
CA VAL A 360 -21.84 7.79 5.77
C VAL A 360 -21.47 6.87 6.94
N ILE A 361 -20.22 6.42 6.98
CA ILE A 361 -19.70 5.56 8.05
C ILE A 361 -19.67 6.32 9.39
N ALA A 362 -19.22 7.58 9.37
CA ALA A 362 -19.22 8.45 10.55
C ALA A 362 -20.64 8.64 11.12
N ALA A 363 -21.63 8.89 10.27
CA ALA A 363 -23.03 9.07 10.65
C ALA A 363 -23.62 7.79 11.26
N ARG A 364 -23.33 6.62 10.67
CA ARG A 364 -23.77 5.33 11.19
C ARG A 364 -23.18 5.03 12.57
N ILE A 365 -21.90 5.29 12.78
CA ILE A 365 -21.23 5.13 14.09
C ILE A 365 -21.74 6.14 15.12
N GLY A 366 -22.03 7.37 14.70
CA GLY A 366 -22.62 8.41 15.56
C GLY A 366 -24.02 8.06 16.04
N SER A 367 -24.81 7.36 15.21
CA SER A 367 -26.18 6.94 15.51
C SER A 367 -26.30 5.72 16.44
N SER A 368 -25.26 4.88 16.51
CA SER A 368 -25.25 3.66 17.32
C SER A 368 -24.70 3.82 18.75
N LEU A 369 -24.25 5.03 19.11
CA LEU A 369 -23.83 5.34 20.48
C LEU A 369 -25.05 5.64 21.37
N PRO A 370 -25.19 4.98 22.54
CA PRO A 370 -26.25 5.32 23.49
C PRO A 370 -26.17 6.79 23.87
N ARG A 371 -27.32 7.49 23.80
CA ARG A 371 -27.48 8.92 24.14
C ARG A 371 -26.96 9.31 25.54
N SER A 372 -26.68 8.37 26.44
CA SER A 372 -26.23 8.65 27.81
C SER A 372 -24.83 9.25 27.92
N ALA A 373 -23.94 9.03 26.94
CA ALA A 373 -22.59 9.62 26.95
C ALA A 373 -22.55 11.08 26.43
N ARG A 374 -23.68 11.60 25.94
CA ARG A 374 -23.80 12.97 25.41
C ARG A 374 -24.17 14.01 26.48
N SER A 375 -24.59 13.55 27.66
CA SER A 375 -24.85 14.37 28.84
C SER A 375 -23.73 14.14 29.83
N GLY A 376 -22.84 15.13 30.00
CA GLY A 376 -21.80 15.15 31.03
C GLY A 376 -22.36 15.20 32.46
N ARG A 377 -23.16 14.22 32.86
CA ARG A 377 -23.54 14.00 34.26
C ARG A 377 -22.68 12.87 34.80
N THR A 378 -21.67 13.27 35.55
CA THR A 378 -21.03 12.42 36.55
C THR A 378 -22.11 11.71 37.39
N PRO A 379 -22.05 10.38 37.56
CA PRO A 379 -22.89 9.73 38.57
C PRO A 379 -22.43 10.24 39.94
N LYS A 380 -23.29 11.02 40.60
CA LYS A 380 -23.16 11.33 42.02
C LYS A 380 -23.29 10.02 42.81
N GLY A 381 -22.29 9.75 43.64
CA GLY A 381 -22.43 9.07 44.91
C GLY A 381 -22.44 7.54 44.89
N TYR A 382 -21.38 6.94 45.45
CA TYR A 382 -21.54 5.88 46.42
C TYR A 382 -20.61 6.17 47.62
N PRO A 383 -21.09 6.03 48.87
CA PRO A 383 -20.33 6.37 50.06
C PRO A 383 -19.30 5.27 50.38
N ALA A 384 -18.14 5.71 50.88
CA ALA A 384 -17.14 4.86 51.47
C ALA A 384 -17.66 4.28 52.79
N ALA A 385 -17.76 2.96 52.91
CA ALA A 385 -17.91 2.29 54.19
C ALA A 385 -17.39 0.85 54.12
N CYS A 386 -16.60 0.50 55.15
CA CYS A 386 -16.21 -0.85 55.59
C CYS A 386 -15.17 -1.61 54.77
N GLN A 387 -13.91 -1.15 54.85
CA GLN A 387 -12.83 -2.05 55.23
C GLN A 387 -12.74 -2.08 56.76
N GLN A 388 -12.99 -3.23 57.38
CA GLN A 388 -12.28 -3.70 58.58
C GLN A 388 -12.78 -5.08 59.04
N GLY A 389 -11.85 -6.03 59.06
CA GLY A 389 -11.78 -7.10 60.05
C GLY A 389 -11.81 -8.53 59.50
N PRO A 390 -11.23 -9.49 60.25
CA PRO A 390 -10.01 -9.46 61.06
C PRO A 390 -8.80 -10.13 60.38
#